data_AF-A0A2H1V5D7-F1
#
_entry.id   AF-A0A2H1V5D7-F1
#
_cell.length_a   1.000
_cell.length_b   1.000
_cell.length_c   1.000
_cell.angle_alpha   90.00
_cell.angle_beta   90.00
_cell.angle_gamma   90.00
#
_symmetry.space_group_name_H-M   'P 1'
#
loop_
_entity.id
_entity.type
_entity.pdbx_description
1 polymer ?
#
loop_
_entity_poly.entity_id
_entity_poly.type
_entity_poly.pdbx_seq_one_letter_code
_entity_poly.pdbx_strand_id
1 'polypeptide(L)' 'MSIGLLFAEQLQEIRKMTVARFLCDVGDTVTQIQPRAFQRIGPGNDLVSCDLIPDMHITAWKDNSCSENWNFLRPN' A
#
# COMPACT_ATOMS: atom_id res chain seq x y z
N MET A 1 2.62 -23.07 -18.02
CA MET A 1 1.35 -22.73 -17.34
C MET A 1 1.71 -22.27 -15.94
N SER A 2 1.91 -20.97 -15.77
CA SER A 2 2.36 -20.40 -14.49
C SER A 2 1.15 -20.15 -13.62
N ILE A 3 1.14 -20.72 -12.42
CA ILE A 3 0.19 -20.37 -11.37
C ILE A 3 0.51 -18.94 -10.94
N GLY A 4 -0.21 -17.96 -11.48
CA GLY A 4 -0.07 -16.55 -11.10
C GLY A 4 -1.32 -16.09 -10.39
N LEU A 5 -1.31 -16.08 -9.06
CA LEU A 5 -2.41 -15.58 -8.20
C LEU A 5 -2.69 -14.08 -8.37
N LEU A 6 -1.79 -13.35 -9.04
CA LEU A 6 -1.86 -11.90 -9.24
C LEU A 6 -1.51 -11.55 -10.69
N PHE A 7 -2.19 -10.54 -11.23
CA PHE A 7 -1.81 -9.94 -12.50
C PHE A 7 -0.51 -9.12 -12.36
N ALA A 8 0.15 -8.83 -13.48
CA ALA A 8 1.47 -8.19 -13.46
C ALA A 8 1.44 -6.79 -12.82
N GLU A 9 0.39 -6.03 -13.12
CA GLU A 9 0.10 -4.73 -12.54
C GLU A 9 -0.11 -4.80 -11.02
N GLN A 10 -0.87 -5.79 -10.55
CA GLN A 10 -1.10 -6.00 -9.12
C GLN A 10 0.20 -6.36 -8.39
N LEU A 11 1.02 -7.23 -8.98
CA LEU A 11 2.32 -7.59 -8.42
C LEU A 11 3.28 -6.40 -8.39
N GLN A 12 3.22 -5.52 -9.40
CA GLN A 12 4.02 -4.30 -9.42
C GLN A 12 3.64 -3.35 -8.29
N GLU A 13 2.35 -3.20 -8.02
CA GLU A 13 1.86 -2.38 -6.91
C GLU A 13 2.24 -2.97 -5.54
N ILE A 14 2.05 -4.27 -5.31
CA ILE A 14 2.47 -4.94 -4.07
C ILE A 14 3.97 -4.76 -3.80
N ARG A 15 4.82 -4.80 -4.84
CA ARG A 15 6.27 -4.63 -4.69
C ARG A 15 6.71 -3.23 -4.26
N LYS A 16 5.82 -2.23 -4.31
CA LYS A 16 6.10 -0.89 -3.78
C LYS A 16 5.96 -0.84 -2.26
N MET A 17 5.20 -1.75 -1.66
CA MET A 17 4.96 -1.76 -0.22
C MET A 17 6.24 -2.03 0.55
N THR A 18 6.37 -1.32 1.67
CA THR A 18 7.47 -1.49 2.64
C THR A 18 6.89 -1.59 4.04
N VAL A 19 7.67 -2.11 4.99
CA VAL A 19 7.25 -2.08 6.41
C VAL A 19 7.10 -0.66 6.91
N ALA A 20 7.89 0.29 6.38
CA ALA A 20 7.73 1.71 6.70
C ALA A 20 6.35 2.23 6.26
N ARG A 21 5.92 1.90 5.03
CA ARG A 21 4.60 2.28 4.52
C ARG A 21 3.48 1.68 5.36
N PHE A 22 3.58 0.37 5.63
CA PHE A 22 2.60 -0.33 6.47
C PHE A 22 2.42 0.34 7.83
N LEU A 23 3.52 0.71 8.49
CA LEU A 23 3.47 1.40 9.79
C LEU A 23 2.89 2.82 9.70
N CYS A 24 3.11 3.54 8.59
CA CYS A 24 2.44 4.80 8.32
C CYS A 24 0.91 4.64 8.15
N ASP A 25 0.46 3.53 7.54
CA ASP A 25 -0.97 3.30 7.29
C ASP A 25 -1.75 2.90 8.54
N VAL A 26 -1.13 2.13 9.43
CA VAL A 26 -1.80 1.56 10.62
C VAL A 26 -1.48 2.30 11.91
N GLY A 27 -0.46 3.15 11.91
CA GLY A 27 0.01 3.86 13.10
C GLY A 27 -0.62 5.24 13.20
N ASP A 28 -1.63 5.39 14.07
CA ASP A 28 -2.37 6.65 14.25
C ASP A 28 -1.48 7.89 14.54
N THR A 29 -0.31 7.68 15.14
CA THR A 29 0.63 8.75 15.52
C THR A 29 1.93 8.73 14.72
N VAL A 30 2.08 7.80 13.77
CA VAL A 30 3.29 7.66 12.95
C VAL A 30 3.17 8.62 11.77
N THR A 31 3.73 9.82 11.92
CA THR A 31 3.78 10.83 10.85
C THR A 31 5.14 10.88 10.15
N GLN A 32 6.18 10.35 10.79
CA GLN A 32 7.51 10.22 10.24
C GLN A 32 8.14 8.88 10.59
N ILE A 33 8.89 8.32 9.63
CA ILE A 33 9.58 7.04 9.79
C ILE A 33 10.80 6.98 8.87
N GLN A 34 11.76 6.12 9.18
CA GLN A 34 12.88 5.82 8.30
C GLN A 34 12.46 4.87 7.16
N PRO A 35 12.90 5.10 5.90
CA PRO A 35 12.46 4.27 4.76
C PRO A 35 12.78 2.77 4.91
N ARG A 36 13.90 2.43 5.56
CA ARG A 36 14.30 1.04 5.83
C ARG A 36 14.01 0.73 7.30
N ALA A 37 12.77 0.35 7.59
CA ALA A 37 12.26 0.18 8.95
C ALA A 37 13.07 -0.79 9.84
N PHE A 38 13.71 -1.81 9.25
CA PHE A 38 14.56 -2.75 10.00
C PHE A 38 16.00 -2.26 10.23
N GLN A 39 16.40 -1.16 9.59
CA GLN A 39 17.68 -0.51 9.84
C GLN A 39 17.49 0.63 10.85
N ARG A 40 18.53 0.89 11.65
CA ARG A 40 18.54 2.04 12.54
C ARG A 40 18.47 3.35 11.74
N ILE A 41 17.92 4.37 12.37
CA ILE A 41 17.97 5.75 11.85
C ILE A 41 19.44 6.17 11.79
N GLY A 42 19.83 6.82 10.69
CA GLY A 42 21.18 7.31 10.47
C GLY A 42 21.39 7.77 9.03
N PRO A 43 22.62 8.14 8.67
CA PRO A 43 22.91 8.70 7.34
C PRO A 43 22.41 7.80 6.20
N GLY A 44 21.50 8.34 5.38
CA GLY A 44 20.89 7.60 4.26
C GLY A 44 19.70 6.70 4.65
N ASN A 45 19.24 6.78 5.88
CA ASN A 45 18.01 6.19 6.42
C ASN A 45 17.42 7.13 7.50
N ASP A 46 17.44 8.42 7.20
CA ASP A 46 16.92 9.45 8.08
C ASP A 46 15.38 9.37 8.18
N LEU A 47 14.81 10.00 9.22
CA LEU A 47 13.37 10.13 9.33
C LEU A 47 12.83 11.01 8.21
N VAL A 48 11.78 10.55 7.53
CA VAL A 48 11.07 11.31 6.50
C VAL A 48 9.57 11.31 6.79
N SER A 49 8.83 12.27 6.21
CA SER A 49 7.36 12.24 6.26
C SER A 49 6.84 10.92 5.68
N CYS A 50 5.78 10.37 6.27
CA CYS A 50 5.04 9.25 5.69
C CYS A 50 4.55 9.54 4.26
N ASP A 51 4.34 10.81 3.88
CA ASP A 51 4.00 11.21 2.51
C ASP A 51 5.11 10.93 1.49
N LEU A 52 6.36 10.82 1.96
CA LEU A 52 7.52 10.51 1.12
C LEU A 52 7.81 9.01 1.03
N ILE A 53 7.13 8.19 1.83
CA ILE A 53 7.23 6.73 1.75
C ILE A 53 6.35 6.24 0.60
N PRO A 54 6.90 5.54 -0.41
CA PRO A 54 6.13 5.04 -1.54
C PRO A 54 4.94 4.18 -1.09
N ASP A 55 3.80 4.42 -1.71
CA ASP A 55 2.57 3.64 -1.51
C ASP A 55 2.22 2.86 -2.79
N MET A 56 1.43 1.80 -2.61
CA MET A 56 0.84 1.07 -3.72
C MET A 56 -0.45 1.74 -4.19
N HIS A 57 -0.73 1.67 -5.49
CA HIS A 57 -2.00 2.12 -6.03
C HIS A 57 -3.01 0.96 -6.10
N ILE A 58 -4.07 1.04 -5.30
CA ILE A 58 -5.13 0.01 -5.25
C ILE A 58 -5.95 -0.08 -6.54
N THR A 59 -5.79 0.88 -7.46
CA THR A 59 -6.49 0.91 -8.75
C THR A 59 -6.18 -0.31 -9.63
N ALA A 60 -5.07 -1.02 -9.40
CA ALA A 60 -4.76 -2.30 -10.07
C ALA A 60 -5.74 -3.44 -9.72
N TRP A 61 -6.58 -3.28 -8.69
CA TRP A 61 -7.65 -4.21 -8.33
C TRP A 61 -9.04 -3.71 -8.73
N LYS A 62 -9.12 -2.61 -9.49
CA LYS A 62 -10.42 -2.07 -9.92
C LYS A 62 -11.18 -3.12 -10.72
N ASP A 63 -12.35 -3.50 -10.19
CA ASP A 63 -13.28 -4.38 -10.88
C ASP A 63 -14.26 -3.55 -11.72
N ASN A 64 -14.17 -3.68 -13.05
CA ASN A 64 -15.05 -2.96 -13.97
C ASN A 64 -16.46 -3.56 -14.04
N SER A 65 -16.69 -4.76 -13.50
CA SER A 65 -18.02 -5.37 -13.39
C SER A 65 -18.82 -4.78 -12.23
N CYS A 66 -18.14 -4.18 -11.26
CA CYS A 66 -18.75 -3.38 -10.19
C CYS A 66 -19.26 -2.05 -10.78
N SER A 67 -20.38 -2.12 -11.49
CA SER A 67 -21.16 -0.94 -11.86
C SER A 67 -21.99 -0.51 -10.67
N GLU A 68 -22.12 0.81 -10.46
CA GLU A 68 -22.80 1.41 -9.33
C GLU A 68 -24.31 1.11 -9.33
N ASN A 69 -24.69 -0.12 -9.01
CA ASN A 69 -26.03 -0.46 -8.60
C ASN A 69 -26.00 -0.56 -7.07
N TRP A 70 -25.96 0.62 -6.43
CA TRP A 70 -25.90 0.85 -4.97
C TRP A 70 -27.01 0.16 -4.15
N ASN A 71 -27.97 -0.49 -4.82
CA ASN A 71 -29.07 -1.21 -4.21
C ASN A 71 -28.67 -2.57 -3.58
N PHE A 72 -27.44 -3.06 -3.79
CA PHE A 72 -27.03 -4.37 -3.28
C PHE A 72 -26.26 -4.35 -1.94
N LEU A 73 -25.71 -3.20 -1.52
CA LEU A 73 -24.78 -3.10 -0.38
C LEU A 73 -25.39 -2.55 0.92
N ARG A 74 -26.69 -2.28 0.95
CA ARG A 74 -27.43 -2.05 2.22
C ARG A 74 -28.54 -3.10 2.36
N PRO A 75 -28.30 -4.22 3.05
CA PRO A 75 -29.40 -4.93 3.71
C PRO A 75 -29.95 -3.97 4.78
N ASN A 76 -31.27 -3.77 4.80
CA ASN A 76 -31.96 -3.06 5.88
C ASN A 76 -31.58 -3.63 7.26
#